data_AF-A0A833J7V6-F1
#
_entry.id   AF-A0A833J7V6-F1
#
_cell.length_a   1.000
_cell.length_b   1.000
_cell.length_c   1.000
_cell.angle_alpha   90.00
_cell.angle_beta   90.00
_cell.angle_gamma   90.00
#
_symmetry.space_group_name_H-M   'P 1'
#
loop_
_entity.id
_entity.type
_entity.pdbx_description
1 polymer ?
#
loop_
_entity_poly.entity_id
_entity_poly.type
_entity_poly.pdbx_seq_one_letter_code
_entity_poly.pdbx_strand_id
1 'polypeptide(L)'
;MRTFQALAALAAGFLPALVSQPSSAGERQPFEVVKGWEVERTVGDTSANPCMMTHAYEDKDDNNAANAVIFALQDSTAVLVLVYQGWDFDKEEAVKVPLFLDKKPIKVKTTWIGDGKTLRTQLPDSVVPDLLAAKTVILRFDNGNADFRIPDFAAGYESLRRCDAAPAKTANATAVPVTPAQPAQPALPSQQRIAAYVIGLSVQRVLKECDVPSTGKQRAAVEARMAALQGEMAPLDAQVRSELKRNGESCPTADRQADFQAIMTKFIDLSPEDLIATLEKAPAAEKNTEGQTGPKL
;
A
#
# COMPACT_ATOMS: atom_id res chain seq x y z
N MET A 1 15.63 4.38 45.88
CA MET A 1 14.48 3.45 45.93
C MET A 1 13.65 3.64 44.66
N ARG A 2 13.30 2.51 44.02
CA ARG A 2 12.34 2.33 42.90
C ARG A 2 12.77 2.78 41.49
N THR A 3 13.51 1.86 40.87
CA THR A 3 13.34 1.32 39.50
C THR A 3 12.04 1.65 38.76
N PHE A 4 12.14 1.99 37.46
CA PHE A 4 11.62 1.21 36.33
C PHE A 4 12.33 1.59 35.02
N GLN A 5 12.97 0.60 34.40
CA GLN A 5 13.29 0.57 32.97
C GLN A 5 12.04 0.18 32.17
N ALA A 6 11.86 0.72 30.96
CA ALA A 6 11.20 0.08 29.80
C ALA A 6 11.35 1.02 28.58
N LEU A 7 12.13 0.63 27.56
CA LEU A 7 11.69 0.13 26.24
C LEU A 7 11.00 1.25 25.41
N ALA A 8 11.63 1.92 24.44
CA ALA A 8 12.26 1.41 23.22
C ALA A 8 11.44 0.31 22.53
N ALA A 9 10.37 0.71 21.81
CA ALA A 9 9.85 0.06 20.59
C ALA A 9 8.45 0.63 20.26
N LEU A 10 8.37 1.81 19.63
CA LEU A 10 7.14 2.28 19.00
C LEU A 10 7.51 3.09 17.76
N ALA A 11 7.54 2.43 16.60
CA ALA A 11 7.27 3.01 15.28
C ALA A 11 7.63 2.00 14.18
N ALA A 12 6.72 1.08 13.87
CA ALA A 12 6.64 0.45 12.55
C ALA A 12 5.29 -0.27 12.50
N GLY A 13 4.37 0.24 11.69
CA GLY A 13 3.09 -0.42 11.45
C GLY A 13 1.91 0.52 11.53
N PHE A 14 1.89 1.56 10.71
CA PHE A 14 0.68 2.24 10.29
C PHE A 14 1.03 3.10 9.07
N LEU A 15 0.65 2.64 7.88
CA LEU A 15 0.21 3.40 6.71
C LEU A 15 -0.09 2.36 5.60
N PRO A 16 -1.37 2.01 5.38
CA PRO A 16 -1.87 2.14 4.02
C PRO A 16 -3.23 2.82 4.05
N ALA A 17 -3.20 4.14 4.17
CA ALA A 17 -4.31 4.99 3.76
C ALA A 17 -3.67 6.17 3.06
N LEU A 18 -3.49 6.05 1.74
CA LEU A 18 -3.36 7.12 0.73
C LEU A 18 -2.73 6.57 -0.56
N VAL A 19 -3.34 5.57 -1.22
CA VAL A 19 -3.23 5.42 -2.68
C VAL A 19 -4.50 4.76 -3.23
N SER A 20 -5.57 5.54 -3.39
CA SER A 20 -6.65 5.19 -4.31
C SER A 20 -6.35 5.87 -5.65
N GLN A 21 -5.45 5.28 -6.44
CA GLN A 21 -5.34 5.55 -7.87
C GLN A 21 -5.28 4.20 -8.61
N PRO A 22 -6.10 3.98 -9.64
CA PRO A 22 -5.95 2.85 -10.54
C PRO A 22 -4.82 3.18 -11.51
N SER A 23 -3.58 3.08 -11.04
CA SER A 23 -2.46 2.74 -11.91
C SER A 23 -2.34 1.24 -11.80
N SER A 24 -2.25 0.51 -12.91
CA SER A 24 -1.93 -0.92 -12.92
C SER A 24 -0.52 -1.14 -12.36
N ALA A 25 -0.34 -0.92 -11.07
CA ALA A 25 0.76 -1.47 -10.31
C ALA A 25 0.44 -2.95 -10.20
N GLY A 26 1.22 -3.79 -10.88
CA GLY A 26 1.07 -5.24 -10.78
C GLY A 26 1.03 -5.66 -9.31
N GLU A 27 0.30 -6.75 -9.03
CA GLU A 27 0.18 -7.32 -7.69
C GLU A 27 1.54 -7.34 -6.99
N ARG A 28 1.59 -6.82 -5.76
CA ARG A 28 2.84 -6.69 -4.99
C ARG A 28 2.95 -7.85 -4.02
N GLN A 29 4.10 -8.53 -4.06
CA GLN A 29 4.45 -9.56 -3.09
C GLN A 29 5.47 -8.99 -2.11
N PRO A 30 5.14 -8.89 -0.80
CA PRO A 30 6.09 -8.48 0.21
C PRO A 30 7.32 -9.39 0.25
N PHE A 31 8.50 -8.79 0.35
CA PHE A 31 9.77 -9.50 0.49
C PHE A 31 10.33 -9.36 1.90
N GLU A 32 10.52 -8.12 2.38
CA GLU A 32 11.10 -7.84 3.69
C GLU A 32 10.75 -6.41 4.15
N VAL A 33 10.73 -6.17 5.46
CA VAL A 33 10.76 -4.81 6.03
C VAL A 33 12.07 -4.64 6.79
N VAL A 34 12.90 -3.68 6.38
CA VAL A 34 14.23 -3.44 6.94
C VAL A 34 14.44 -1.96 7.24
N LYS A 35 14.68 -1.62 8.50
CA LYS A 35 15.01 -0.25 8.94
C LYS A 35 14.05 0.84 8.43
N GLY A 36 12.76 0.52 8.38
CA GLY A 36 11.72 1.44 7.89
C GLY A 36 11.52 1.44 6.37
N TRP A 37 12.24 0.60 5.63
CA TRP A 37 11.99 0.34 4.22
C TRP A 37 11.21 -0.95 4.04
N GLU A 38 10.12 -0.87 3.29
CA GLU A 38 9.36 -2.03 2.83
C GLU A 38 9.88 -2.40 1.44
N VAL A 39 10.26 -3.66 1.25
CA VAL A 39 10.75 -4.18 -0.03
C VAL A 39 9.73 -5.16 -0.56
N GLU A 40 9.32 -4.98 -1.81
CA GLU A 40 8.28 -5.76 -2.46
C GLU A 40 8.65 -6.09 -3.91
N ARG A 41 8.13 -7.20 -4.41
CA ARG A 41 8.29 -7.65 -5.79
C ARG A 41 6.99 -7.45 -6.58
N THR A 42 7.08 -6.98 -7.81
CA THR A 42 5.96 -7.04 -8.76
C THR A 42 5.74 -8.49 -9.21
N VAL A 43 4.57 -9.07 -8.94
CA VAL A 43 4.20 -10.43 -9.36
C VAL A 43 4.11 -10.48 -10.89
N GLY A 44 4.71 -11.50 -11.48
CA GLY A 44 4.73 -11.69 -12.94
C GLY A 44 5.75 -10.83 -13.68
N ASP A 45 6.43 -9.91 -13.01
CA ASP A 45 7.55 -9.17 -13.59
C ASP A 45 8.76 -10.10 -13.72
N THR A 46 9.23 -10.23 -14.95
CA THR A 46 10.36 -11.08 -15.36
C THR A 46 11.58 -10.26 -15.77
N SER A 47 11.54 -8.94 -15.55
CA SER A 47 12.69 -8.06 -15.76
C SER A 47 13.85 -8.38 -14.80
N ALA A 48 15.01 -7.79 -15.07
CA ALA A 48 16.19 -7.97 -14.22
C ALA A 48 16.01 -7.39 -12.81
N ASN A 49 15.07 -6.44 -12.63
CA ASN A 49 14.84 -5.72 -11.39
C ASN A 49 13.33 -5.63 -11.09
N PRO A 50 12.69 -6.75 -10.70
CA PRO A 50 11.25 -6.78 -10.48
C PRO A 50 10.82 -6.19 -9.13
N CYS A 51 11.78 -5.79 -8.28
CA CYS A 51 11.50 -5.31 -6.93
C CYS A 51 11.60 -3.78 -6.80
N MET A 52 10.96 -3.27 -5.76
CA MET A 52 11.08 -1.87 -5.32
C MET A 52 11.19 -1.80 -3.80
N MET A 53 11.70 -0.67 -3.30
CA MET A 53 11.74 -0.35 -1.88
C MET A 53 11.01 0.96 -1.60
N THR A 54 10.22 1.00 -0.54
CA THR A 54 9.38 2.13 -0.16
C THR A 54 9.66 2.53 1.29
N HIS A 55 9.83 3.82 1.54
CA HIS A 55 9.82 4.40 2.88
C HIS A 55 8.66 5.38 2.98
N ALA A 56 7.64 5.04 3.78
CA ALA A 56 6.49 5.90 4.05
C ALA A 56 6.51 6.42 5.49
N TYR A 57 6.12 7.67 5.69
CA TYR A 57 6.08 8.31 7.00
C TYR A 57 5.11 9.49 7.05
N GLU A 58 4.66 9.83 8.26
CA GLU A 58 4.00 11.10 8.53
C GLU A 58 5.04 12.14 8.96
N ASP A 59 4.95 13.35 8.41
CA ASP A 59 5.78 14.48 8.79
C ASP A 59 5.11 15.31 9.89
N LYS A 60 5.60 15.15 11.12
CA LYS A 60 5.07 15.84 12.29
C LYS A 60 5.28 17.36 12.24
N ASP A 61 6.27 17.81 11.47
CA ASP A 61 6.58 19.23 11.32
C ASP A 61 5.69 19.90 10.26
N ASP A 62 4.94 19.10 9.48
CA ASP A 62 3.98 19.56 8.46
C ASP A 62 2.60 18.92 8.65
N ASN A 63 1.97 19.17 9.80
CA ASN A 63 0.59 18.72 10.10
C ASN A 63 0.35 17.20 9.94
N ASN A 64 1.37 16.37 10.18
CA ASN A 64 1.35 14.93 9.91
C ASN A 64 1.09 14.58 8.44
N ALA A 65 1.58 15.40 7.51
CA ALA A 65 1.47 15.14 6.09
C ALA A 65 2.08 13.78 5.75
N ALA A 66 1.32 12.96 5.03
CA ALA A 66 1.80 11.67 4.55
C ALA A 66 2.82 11.88 3.40
N ASN A 67 3.97 11.23 3.56
CA ASN A 67 5.08 11.25 2.63
C ASN A 67 5.51 9.84 2.30
N ALA A 68 6.00 9.63 1.07
CA ALA A 68 6.70 8.40 0.72
C ALA A 68 7.84 8.64 -0.28
N VAL A 69 8.87 7.82 -0.17
CA VAL A 69 9.95 7.69 -1.15
C VAL A 69 9.97 6.25 -1.65
N ILE A 70 9.85 6.08 -2.95
CA ILE A 70 9.90 4.77 -3.62
C ILE A 70 11.11 4.76 -4.54
N PHE A 71 11.91 3.71 -4.45
CA PHE A 71 13.09 3.50 -5.26
C PHE A 71 13.07 2.12 -5.90
N ALA A 72 13.44 2.04 -7.17
CA ALA A 72 13.63 0.79 -7.89
C ALA A 72 14.81 0.91 -8.86
N LEU A 73 15.42 -0.22 -9.20
CA LEU A 73 16.32 -0.31 -10.33
C LEU A 73 15.50 -0.76 -11.55
N GLN A 74 15.89 -0.30 -12.73
CA GLN A 74 15.34 -0.76 -13.99
C GLN A 74 16.49 -0.73 -15.01
N ASP A 75 17.06 -1.90 -15.28
CA ASP A 75 18.26 -2.04 -16.11
C ASP A 75 19.41 -1.15 -15.57
N SER A 76 19.89 -0.20 -16.37
CA SER A 76 20.93 0.77 -15.97
C SER A 76 20.37 2.09 -15.44
N THR A 77 19.10 2.12 -15.05
CA THR A 77 18.42 3.32 -14.53
C THR A 77 17.93 3.11 -13.11
N ALA A 78 18.00 4.17 -12.32
CA ALA A 78 17.39 4.27 -11.02
C ALA A 78 16.07 5.04 -11.17
N VAL A 79 14.97 4.44 -10.76
CA VAL A 79 13.66 5.09 -10.70
C VAL A 79 13.45 5.61 -9.29
N LEU A 80 13.15 6.91 -9.18
CA LEU A 80 12.84 7.56 -7.92
C LEU A 80 11.46 8.19 -8.00
N VAL A 81 10.57 7.84 -7.07
CA VAL A 81 9.24 8.42 -6.94
C VAL A 81 9.11 9.04 -5.55
N LEU A 82 8.64 10.27 -5.51
CA LEU A 82 8.37 11.03 -4.30
C LEU A 82 6.87 11.27 -4.22
N VAL A 83 6.29 11.00 -3.06
CA VAL A 83 4.87 11.17 -2.80
C VAL A 83 4.71 12.14 -1.65
N TYR A 84 3.91 13.19 -1.85
CA TYR A 84 3.59 14.16 -0.82
C TYR A 84 2.11 14.51 -0.87
N GLN A 85 1.45 14.41 0.30
CA GLN A 85 0.02 14.68 0.45
C GLN A 85 -0.41 16.07 -0.06
N GLY A 86 0.45 17.08 0.07
CA GLY A 86 0.13 18.46 -0.31
C GLY A 86 0.19 18.74 -1.81
N TRP A 87 0.77 17.86 -2.63
CA TRP A 87 0.92 18.10 -4.08
C TRP A 87 -0.34 17.79 -4.88
N ASP A 88 -0.55 18.46 -6.00
CA ASP A 88 -1.66 18.17 -6.91
C ASP A 88 -1.25 18.51 -8.34
N PHE A 89 -0.40 17.68 -8.91
CA PHE A 89 0.12 17.85 -10.27
C PHE A 89 -0.89 17.36 -11.30
N ASP A 90 -0.89 18.01 -12.46
CA ASP A 90 -1.59 17.50 -13.62
C ASP A 90 -0.99 16.15 -14.07
N LYS A 91 -1.80 15.32 -14.71
CA LYS A 91 -1.35 14.03 -15.23
C LYS A 91 -0.21 14.24 -16.25
N GLU A 92 0.92 13.59 -16.00
CA GLU A 92 2.14 13.67 -16.81
C GLU A 92 2.76 15.07 -16.91
N GLU A 93 2.55 15.92 -15.90
CA GLU A 93 3.13 17.26 -15.85
C GLU A 93 4.66 17.24 -15.79
N ALA A 94 5.33 17.89 -16.74
CA ALA A 94 6.79 17.95 -16.76
C ALA A 94 7.33 19.09 -15.87
N VAL A 95 8.03 18.73 -14.79
CA VAL A 95 8.60 19.67 -13.81
C VAL A 95 10.13 19.63 -13.85
N LYS A 96 10.76 20.80 -13.93
CA LYS A 96 12.23 20.95 -13.93
C LYS A 96 12.70 21.57 -12.62
N VAL A 97 13.08 20.73 -11.68
CA VAL A 97 13.63 21.15 -10.39
C VAL A 97 14.94 20.44 -10.09
N PRO A 98 15.97 21.16 -9.58
CA PRO A 98 17.22 20.55 -9.17
C PRO A 98 17.03 19.54 -8.05
N LEU A 99 17.70 18.40 -8.19
CA LEU A 99 17.80 17.37 -7.16
C LEU A 99 19.06 17.59 -6.32
N PHE A 100 18.89 17.57 -5.00
CA PHE A 100 19.98 17.52 -4.03
C PHE A 100 19.85 16.24 -3.19
N LEU A 101 20.99 15.66 -2.85
CA LEU A 101 21.11 14.64 -1.82
C LEU A 101 21.82 15.27 -0.63
N ASP A 102 21.12 15.35 0.49
CA ASP A 102 21.46 16.24 1.59
C ASP A 102 21.75 17.67 1.08
N LYS A 103 23.00 18.14 1.18
CA LYS A 103 23.42 19.46 0.70
C LYS A 103 24.14 19.40 -0.65
N LYS A 104 24.33 18.21 -1.23
CA LYS A 104 25.10 18.00 -2.46
C LYS A 104 24.18 18.04 -3.68
N PRO A 105 24.38 18.97 -4.64
CA PRO A 105 23.61 18.96 -5.88
C PRO A 105 23.98 17.74 -6.73
N ILE A 106 22.96 17.08 -7.29
CA ILE A 106 23.15 16.01 -8.27
C ILE A 106 23.24 16.65 -9.65
N LYS A 107 24.40 16.49 -10.30
CA LYS A 107 24.74 17.12 -11.59
C LYS A 107 24.10 16.42 -12.79
N VAL A 108 22.93 15.83 -12.60
CA VAL A 108 22.13 15.22 -13.66
C VAL A 108 21.01 16.19 -14.01
N LYS A 109 20.77 16.41 -15.29
CA LYS A 109 19.59 17.15 -15.74
C LYS A 109 18.36 16.26 -15.53
N THR A 110 17.68 16.45 -14.41
CA THR A 110 16.50 15.67 -14.05
C THR A 110 15.24 16.33 -14.59
N THR A 111 14.41 15.56 -15.29
CA THR A 111 13.03 15.96 -15.61
C THR A 111 12.10 15.11 -14.78
N TRP A 112 11.33 15.75 -13.92
CA TRP A 112 10.34 15.10 -13.08
C TRP A 112 9.00 15.07 -13.80
N ILE A 113 8.25 14.00 -13.63
CA ILE A 113 6.91 13.85 -14.16
C ILE A 113 5.94 13.79 -12.98
N GLY A 114 5.04 14.77 -12.91
CA GLY A 114 3.96 14.86 -11.95
C GLY A 114 2.76 14.02 -12.35
N ASP A 115 2.10 13.43 -11.36
CA ASP A 115 0.78 12.82 -11.49
C ASP A 115 0.12 12.83 -10.11
N GLY A 116 -0.83 13.75 -9.91
CA GLY A 116 -1.53 13.95 -8.64
C GLY A 116 -0.56 14.24 -7.49
N LYS A 117 -0.45 13.29 -6.54
CA LYS A 117 0.36 13.43 -5.32
C LYS A 117 1.83 13.01 -5.53
N THR A 118 2.21 12.64 -6.75
CA THR A 118 3.50 11.98 -7.03
C THR A 118 4.37 12.80 -7.99
N LEU A 119 5.68 12.76 -7.77
CA LEU A 119 6.69 13.14 -8.75
C LEU A 119 7.61 11.95 -8.99
N ARG A 120 7.77 11.54 -10.24
CA ARG A 120 8.67 10.46 -10.66
C ARG A 120 9.78 10.96 -11.57
N THR A 121 10.95 10.36 -11.46
CA THR A 121 12.05 10.58 -12.39
C THR A 121 12.84 9.29 -12.61
N GLN A 122 13.54 9.25 -13.75
CA GLN A 122 14.61 8.28 -13.99
C GLN A 122 15.96 8.98 -13.87
N LEU A 123 16.91 8.32 -13.24
CA LEU A 123 18.28 8.77 -13.02
C LEU A 123 19.24 7.70 -13.54
N PRO A 124 20.46 8.07 -13.95
CA PRO A 124 21.50 7.06 -14.19
C PRO A 124 21.82 6.32 -12.88
N ASP A 125 22.08 5.02 -12.95
CA ASP A 125 22.49 4.19 -11.81
C ASP A 125 23.74 4.72 -11.07
N SER A 126 24.56 5.55 -11.72
CA SER A 126 25.68 6.27 -11.13
C SER A 126 25.29 7.18 -9.95
N VAL A 127 24.00 7.46 -9.73
CA VAL A 127 23.51 8.20 -8.56
C VAL A 127 23.47 7.34 -7.29
N VAL A 128 23.44 6.02 -7.42
CA VAL A 128 23.28 5.08 -6.30
C VAL A 128 24.33 5.29 -5.20
N PRO A 129 25.64 5.44 -5.48
CA PRO A 129 26.62 5.69 -4.42
C PRO A 129 26.33 6.96 -3.60
N ASP A 130 25.79 8.00 -4.22
CA ASP A 130 25.41 9.22 -3.51
C ASP A 130 24.14 9.01 -2.67
N LEU A 131 23.17 8.21 -3.15
CA LEU A 131 21.98 7.82 -2.38
C LEU A 131 22.33 6.97 -1.16
N LEU A 132 23.28 6.03 -1.30
CA LEU A 132 23.76 5.19 -0.19
C LEU A 132 24.36 6.00 0.96
N ALA A 133 24.92 7.17 0.67
CA ALA A 133 25.53 8.06 1.65
C ALA A 133 24.56 9.12 2.22
N ALA A 134 23.43 9.33 1.56
CA ALA A 134 22.51 10.41 1.86
C ALA A 134 21.47 10.04 2.93
N LYS A 135 20.89 11.06 3.55
CA LYS A 135 19.78 10.93 4.51
C LYS A 135 18.53 11.65 4.06
N THR A 136 18.66 12.58 3.10
CA THR A 136 17.55 13.37 2.58
C THR A 136 17.66 13.52 1.07
N VAL A 137 16.52 13.38 0.39
CA VAL A 137 16.31 13.79 -1.00
C VAL A 137 15.63 15.15 -0.97
N ILE A 138 16.19 16.15 -1.65
CA ILE A 138 15.65 17.51 -1.63
C ILE A 138 15.36 17.96 -3.07
N LEU A 139 14.12 18.40 -3.32
CA LEU A 139 13.75 19.12 -4.54
C LEU A 139 13.67 20.61 -4.24
N ARG A 140 14.40 21.42 -5.01
CA ARG A 140 14.39 22.88 -4.84
C ARG A 140 13.46 23.52 -5.89
N PHE A 141 12.33 24.02 -5.44
CA PHE A 141 11.41 24.86 -6.20
C PHE A 141 11.72 26.34 -5.95
N ASP A 142 11.17 27.21 -6.80
CA ASP A 142 11.35 28.66 -6.63
C ASP A 142 10.65 29.20 -5.37
N ASN A 143 9.59 28.52 -4.92
CA ASN A 143 8.78 28.88 -3.75
C ASN A 143 9.15 28.11 -2.47
N GLY A 144 10.16 27.24 -2.50
CA GLY A 144 10.57 26.46 -1.33
C GLY A 144 11.30 25.17 -1.69
N ASN A 145 11.72 24.44 -0.66
CA ASN A 145 12.26 23.09 -0.83
C ASN A 145 11.21 22.06 -0.42
N ALA A 146 11.21 20.91 -1.09
CA ALA A 146 10.53 19.71 -0.63
C ALA A 146 11.59 18.69 -0.18
N ASP A 147 11.58 18.38 1.11
CA ASP A 147 12.60 17.57 1.77
C ASP A 147 12.02 16.19 2.13
N PHE A 148 12.60 15.12 1.59
CA PHE A 148 12.18 13.75 1.79
C PHE A 148 13.22 12.96 2.57
N ARG A 149 12.81 12.35 3.68
CA ARG A 149 13.70 11.55 4.52
C ARG A 149 13.94 10.18 3.89
N ILE A 150 15.20 9.77 3.81
CA ILE A 150 15.64 8.44 3.35
C ILE A 150 16.58 7.79 4.39
N PRO A 151 16.10 7.55 5.62
CA PRO A 151 16.93 6.98 6.69
C PRO A 151 17.38 5.58 6.32
N ASP A 152 18.62 5.18 6.63
CA ASP A 152 19.11 3.82 6.41
C ASP A 152 18.91 3.30 4.97
N PHE A 153 18.95 4.18 3.96
CA PHE A 153 18.77 3.83 2.54
C PHE A 153 19.65 2.65 2.11
N ALA A 154 20.90 2.59 2.60
CA ALA A 154 21.81 1.49 2.31
C ALA A 154 21.28 0.11 2.72
N ALA A 155 20.61 0.01 3.88
CA ALA A 155 20.04 -1.26 4.35
C ALA A 155 18.84 -1.69 3.48
N GLY A 156 18.00 -0.73 3.10
CA GLY A 156 16.91 -0.97 2.16
C GLY A 156 17.42 -1.37 0.77
N TYR A 157 18.46 -0.70 0.27
CA TYR A 157 19.07 -1.00 -1.04
C TYR A 157 19.72 -2.39 -1.08
N GLU A 158 20.37 -2.83 -0.01
CA GLU A 158 20.87 -4.20 0.07
C GLU A 158 19.74 -5.25 0.04
N SER A 159 18.62 -4.98 0.72
CA SER A 159 17.45 -5.85 0.67
C SER A 159 16.79 -5.86 -0.71
N LEU A 160 16.68 -4.70 -1.36
CA LEU A 160 16.23 -4.58 -2.75
C LEU A 160 17.08 -5.45 -3.69
N ARG A 161 18.40 -5.39 -3.59
CA ARG A 161 19.29 -6.22 -4.42
C ARG A 161 19.10 -7.72 -4.18
N ARG A 162 18.87 -8.14 -2.94
CA ARG A 162 18.54 -9.54 -2.63
C ARG A 162 17.19 -9.94 -3.21
N CYS A 163 16.21 -9.03 -3.16
CA CYS A 163 14.91 -9.24 -3.76
C CYS A 163 15.05 -9.44 -5.27
N ASP A 164 15.75 -8.56 -5.98
CA ASP A 164 15.95 -8.65 -7.43
C ASP A 164 16.66 -9.96 -7.85
N ALA A 165 17.67 -10.37 -7.08
CA ALA A 165 18.43 -11.58 -7.35
C ALA A 165 17.68 -12.89 -6.99
N ALA A 166 16.61 -12.81 -6.20
CA ALA A 166 15.85 -13.99 -5.83
C ALA A 166 15.10 -14.55 -7.05
N PRO A 167 15.03 -15.88 -7.22
CA PRO A 167 14.18 -16.47 -8.25
C PRO A 167 12.72 -16.10 -7.99
N ALA A 168 11.97 -15.77 -9.04
CA ALA A 168 10.52 -15.61 -8.93
C ALA A 168 9.96 -16.90 -8.34
N LYS A 169 9.15 -16.79 -7.28
CA LYS A 169 8.49 -17.94 -6.68
C LYS A 169 7.44 -18.41 -7.69
N THR A 170 7.81 -19.36 -8.56
CA THR A 170 6.88 -19.96 -9.52
C THR A 170 5.74 -20.60 -8.75
N ALA A 171 4.54 -20.04 -8.89
CA ALA A 171 3.30 -20.71 -8.53
C ALA A 171 3.11 -21.88 -9.50
N ASN A 172 3.82 -22.98 -9.29
CA ASN A 172 3.54 -24.23 -9.98
C ASN A 172 3.22 -25.32 -8.96
N ALA A 173 1.95 -25.71 -8.99
CA ALA A 173 1.45 -26.97 -8.48
C ALA A 173 2.31 -28.12 -9.02
N THR A 174 3.02 -28.80 -8.15
CA THR A 174 3.33 -30.23 -8.28
C THR A 174 3.62 -30.78 -6.91
N ALA A 175 2.96 -31.88 -6.57
CA ALA A 175 3.08 -32.58 -5.31
C ALA A 175 4.54 -32.85 -4.95
N VAL A 176 4.94 -32.49 -3.73
CA VAL A 176 6.24 -32.86 -3.17
C VAL A 176 6.03 -34.01 -2.20
N PRO A 177 6.76 -35.14 -2.34
CA PRO A 177 6.77 -36.16 -1.30
C PRO A 177 7.45 -35.60 -0.04
N VAL A 178 6.89 -36.02 1.09
CA VAL A 178 7.20 -35.58 2.45
C VAL A 178 8.67 -35.81 2.78
N THR A 179 9.37 -34.74 3.20
CA THR A 179 10.59 -34.84 4.02
C THR A 179 10.31 -34.11 5.34
N PRO A 180 10.72 -34.62 6.51
CA PRO A 180 10.08 -34.22 7.76
C PRO A 180 10.61 -32.89 8.33
N ALA A 181 9.63 -32.05 8.67
CA ALA A 181 9.53 -31.14 9.81
C ALA A 181 10.70 -30.19 10.12
N GLN A 182 10.57 -28.96 9.63
CA GLN A 182 11.00 -27.77 10.34
C GLN A 182 9.72 -27.05 10.83
N PRO A 183 9.62 -26.63 12.11
CA PRO A 183 8.37 -26.08 12.64
C PRO A 183 7.99 -24.81 11.87
N ALA A 184 6.80 -24.85 11.26
CA ALA A 184 6.22 -23.76 10.50
C ALA A 184 6.05 -22.53 11.41
N GLN A 185 6.77 -21.46 11.11
CA GLN A 185 6.37 -20.13 11.55
C GLN A 185 5.09 -19.77 10.79
N PRO A 186 4.05 -19.17 11.45
CA PRO A 186 2.83 -18.78 10.77
C PRO A 186 3.17 -17.77 9.67
N ALA A 187 2.89 -18.12 8.41
CA ALA A 187 2.98 -17.17 7.31
C ALA A 187 1.99 -16.03 7.59
N LEU A 188 2.46 -14.78 7.56
CA LEU A 188 1.57 -13.63 7.65
C LEU A 188 0.53 -13.71 6.52
N PRO A 189 -0.75 -13.40 6.77
CA PRO A 189 -1.79 -13.49 5.74
C PRO A 189 -1.51 -12.56 4.56
N SER A 190 -1.88 -12.96 3.34
CA SER A 190 -1.74 -12.10 2.16
C SER A 190 -2.59 -10.83 2.28
N GLN A 191 -2.19 -9.74 1.61
CA GLN A 191 -2.96 -8.49 1.61
C GLN A 191 -4.41 -8.71 1.12
N GLN A 192 -4.64 -9.58 0.14
CA GLN A 192 -6.00 -9.92 -0.32
C GLN A 192 -6.85 -10.57 0.77
N ARG A 193 -6.25 -11.42 1.61
CA ARG A 193 -6.95 -12.06 2.74
C ARG A 193 -7.23 -11.07 3.86
N ILE A 194 -6.32 -10.12 4.10
CA ILE A 194 -6.56 -9.00 5.03
C ILE A 194 -7.71 -8.14 4.48
N ALA A 195 -7.71 -7.78 3.20
CA ALA A 195 -8.76 -6.99 2.57
C ALA A 195 -10.12 -7.71 2.58
N ALA A 196 -10.16 -9.01 2.26
CA ALA A 196 -11.36 -9.83 2.37
C ALA A 196 -11.87 -9.91 3.81
N TYR A 197 -10.97 -9.97 4.79
CA TYR A 197 -11.32 -9.94 6.21
C TYR A 197 -11.96 -8.62 6.62
N VAL A 198 -11.40 -7.49 6.16
CA VAL A 198 -11.95 -6.15 6.36
C VAL A 198 -13.37 -6.08 5.77
N ILE A 199 -13.55 -6.49 4.50
CA ILE A 199 -14.87 -6.53 3.85
C ILE A 199 -15.86 -7.38 4.65
N GLY A 200 -15.43 -8.54 5.15
CA GLY A 200 -16.27 -9.42 5.95
C GLY A 200 -16.68 -8.80 7.29
N LEU A 201 -15.80 -8.04 7.95
CA LEU A 201 -16.13 -7.27 9.16
C LEU A 201 -17.16 -6.18 8.87
N SER A 202 -17.01 -5.48 7.74
CA SER A 202 -17.98 -4.48 7.26
C SER A 202 -19.35 -5.10 7.00
N VAL A 203 -19.39 -6.25 6.30
CA VAL A 203 -20.63 -6.99 6.02
C VAL A 203 -21.28 -7.45 7.32
N GLN A 204 -20.52 -7.99 8.28
CA GLN A 204 -21.05 -8.39 9.59
C GLN A 204 -21.64 -7.21 10.37
N ARG A 205 -20.98 -6.04 10.33
CA ARG A 205 -21.48 -4.82 10.98
C ARG A 205 -22.79 -4.38 10.35
N VAL A 206 -22.85 -4.26 9.02
CA VAL A 206 -24.06 -3.82 8.31
C VAL A 206 -25.23 -4.78 8.56
N LEU A 207 -24.98 -6.10 8.54
CA LEU A 207 -26.01 -7.11 8.85
C LEU A 207 -26.54 -7.05 10.29
N LYS A 208 -25.77 -6.47 11.21
CA LYS A 208 -26.11 -6.34 12.63
C LYS A 208 -26.74 -5.00 12.98
N GLU A 209 -26.26 -3.91 12.37
CA GLU A 209 -26.58 -2.53 12.75
C GLU A 209 -27.55 -1.85 11.77
N CYS A 210 -27.70 -2.36 10.55
CA CYS A 210 -28.52 -1.74 9.50
C CYS A 210 -29.70 -2.64 9.11
N ASP A 211 -30.82 -2.02 8.73
CA ASP A 211 -31.99 -2.71 8.21
C ASP A 211 -31.79 -3.07 6.72
N VAL A 212 -31.02 -4.13 6.48
CA VAL A 212 -30.74 -4.66 5.14
C VAL A 212 -31.40 -6.02 4.94
N PRO A 213 -32.03 -6.26 3.76
CA PRO A 213 -32.64 -7.55 3.48
C PRO A 213 -31.57 -8.65 3.43
N SER A 214 -31.67 -9.66 4.28
CA SER A 214 -30.75 -10.81 4.27
C SER A 214 -31.43 -12.05 4.85
N THR A 215 -31.11 -13.21 4.27
CA THR A 215 -31.63 -14.50 4.69
C THR A 215 -30.78 -15.12 5.81
N GLY A 216 -31.37 -16.01 6.61
CA GLY A 216 -30.61 -16.76 7.64
C GLY A 216 -29.45 -17.58 7.04
N LYS A 217 -29.63 -18.11 5.83
CA LYS A 217 -28.58 -18.83 5.10
C LYS A 217 -27.41 -17.93 4.71
N GLN A 218 -27.67 -16.70 4.25
CA GLN A 218 -26.61 -15.73 3.93
C GLN A 218 -25.83 -15.31 5.18
N ARG A 219 -26.51 -15.02 6.29
CA ARG A 219 -25.84 -14.66 7.56
C ARG A 219 -24.92 -15.79 8.06
N ALA A 220 -25.40 -17.04 8.04
CA ALA A 220 -24.61 -18.20 8.43
C ALA A 220 -23.40 -18.42 7.49
N ALA A 221 -23.56 -18.18 6.19
CA ALA A 221 -22.45 -18.29 5.24
C ALA A 221 -21.38 -17.21 5.46
N VAL A 222 -21.79 -15.97 5.75
CA VAL A 222 -20.87 -14.89 6.13
C VAL A 222 -20.11 -15.23 7.42
N GLU A 223 -20.81 -15.75 8.44
CA GLU A 223 -20.20 -16.17 9.70
C GLU A 223 -19.18 -17.29 9.50
N ALA A 224 -19.51 -18.31 8.70
CA ALA A 224 -18.60 -19.41 8.38
C ALA A 224 -17.33 -18.92 7.65
N ARG A 225 -17.48 -18.00 6.70
CA ARG A 225 -16.34 -17.36 6.01
C ARG A 225 -15.46 -16.57 6.98
N MET A 226 -16.08 -15.83 7.89
CA MET A 226 -15.35 -15.05 8.89
C MET A 226 -14.62 -15.93 9.90
N ALA A 227 -15.23 -17.04 10.34
CA ALA A 227 -14.58 -18.01 11.21
C ALA A 227 -13.35 -18.65 10.54
N ALA A 228 -13.41 -18.91 9.23
CA ALA A 228 -12.26 -19.44 8.47
C ALA A 228 -11.10 -18.44 8.38
N LEU A 229 -11.39 -17.14 8.20
CA LEU A 229 -10.37 -16.10 8.12
C LEU A 229 -9.81 -15.69 9.50
N GLN A 230 -10.61 -15.82 10.56
CA GLN A 230 -10.25 -15.35 11.90
C GLN A 230 -9.00 -16.04 12.47
N GLY A 231 -8.77 -17.31 12.15
CA GLY A 231 -7.58 -18.04 12.60
C GLY A 231 -6.27 -17.45 12.04
N GLU A 232 -6.31 -16.98 10.80
CA GLU A 232 -5.16 -16.35 10.13
C GLU A 232 -4.98 -14.89 10.57
N MET A 233 -6.08 -14.23 10.91
CA MET A 233 -6.10 -12.81 11.30
C MET A 233 -5.86 -12.58 12.79
N ALA A 234 -5.71 -13.63 13.60
CA ALA A 234 -5.46 -13.52 15.04
C ALA A 234 -4.40 -12.47 15.46
N PRO A 235 -3.24 -12.31 14.78
CA PRO A 235 -2.27 -11.27 15.16
C PRO A 235 -2.68 -9.85 14.78
N LEU A 236 -3.63 -9.66 13.86
CA LEU A 236 -4.04 -8.37 13.30
C LEU A 236 -5.49 -7.97 13.66
N ASP A 237 -6.30 -8.90 14.17
CA ASP A 237 -7.75 -8.76 14.37
C ASP A 237 -8.12 -7.52 15.20
N ALA A 238 -7.46 -7.33 16.34
CA ALA A 238 -7.71 -6.21 17.23
C ALA A 238 -7.39 -4.85 16.56
N GLN A 239 -6.32 -4.80 15.77
CA GLN A 239 -5.90 -3.59 15.04
C GLN A 239 -6.92 -3.27 13.93
N VAL A 240 -7.26 -4.26 13.11
CA VAL A 240 -8.21 -4.10 12.00
C VAL A 240 -9.58 -3.64 12.49
N ARG A 241 -10.09 -4.24 13.58
CA ARG A 241 -11.37 -3.83 14.19
C ARG A 241 -11.34 -2.41 14.74
N SER A 242 -10.21 -1.99 15.32
CA SER A 242 -10.03 -0.63 15.84
C SER A 242 -10.09 0.40 14.72
N GLU A 243 -9.40 0.13 13.60
CA GLU A 243 -9.39 0.96 12.40
C GLU A 243 -10.78 1.11 11.77
N LEU A 244 -11.50 0.00 11.62
CA LEU A 244 -12.87 0.02 11.12
C LEU A 244 -13.85 0.78 12.02
N LYS A 245 -13.60 0.79 13.34
CA LYS A 245 -14.40 1.59 14.28
C LYS A 245 -14.08 3.09 14.15
N ARG A 246 -12.82 3.44 13.89
CA ARG A 246 -12.36 4.82 13.73
C ARG A 246 -12.86 5.46 12.44
N ASN A 247 -12.84 4.70 11.34
CA ASN A 247 -13.18 5.23 10.01
C ASN A 247 -14.69 5.35 9.77
N GLY A 248 -15.53 4.74 10.63
CA GLY A 248 -16.98 4.91 10.63
C GLY A 248 -17.64 4.49 9.31
N GLU A 249 -18.07 3.24 9.20
CA GLU A 249 -18.87 2.80 8.05
C GLU A 249 -20.35 3.13 8.28
N SER A 250 -20.92 3.93 7.37
CA SER A 250 -22.35 4.24 7.39
C SER A 250 -23.18 3.10 6.80
N CYS A 251 -24.40 2.91 7.33
CA CYS A 251 -25.37 2.02 6.71
C CYS A 251 -25.60 2.40 5.23
N PRO A 252 -25.75 1.41 4.33
CA PRO A 252 -26.02 1.69 2.93
C PRO A 252 -27.36 2.43 2.79
N THR A 253 -27.36 3.49 1.99
CA THR A 253 -28.59 4.19 1.57
C THR A 253 -29.43 3.29 0.66
N ALA A 254 -30.70 3.61 0.46
CA ALA A 254 -31.64 2.78 -0.32
C ALA A 254 -31.13 2.50 -1.75
N ASP A 255 -30.50 3.49 -2.39
CA ASP A 255 -29.87 3.40 -3.71
C ASP A 255 -28.60 2.52 -3.74
N ARG A 256 -27.97 2.29 -2.58
CA ARG A 256 -26.76 1.46 -2.41
C ARG A 256 -27.05 0.04 -1.91
N GLN A 257 -28.30 -0.29 -1.61
CA GLN A 257 -28.64 -1.62 -1.09
C GLN A 257 -28.33 -2.74 -2.10
N ALA A 258 -28.54 -2.49 -3.39
CA ALA A 258 -28.23 -3.47 -4.44
C ALA A 258 -26.72 -3.75 -4.53
N ASP A 259 -25.87 -2.72 -4.42
CA ASP A 259 -24.42 -2.84 -4.37
C ASP A 259 -23.97 -3.67 -3.16
N PHE A 260 -24.55 -3.40 -1.99
CA PHE A 260 -24.27 -4.16 -0.78
C PHE A 260 -24.65 -5.64 -0.93
N GLN A 261 -25.82 -5.95 -1.52
CA GLN A 261 -26.23 -7.33 -1.80
C GLN A 261 -25.25 -8.02 -2.75
N ALA A 262 -24.79 -7.33 -3.80
CA ALA A 262 -23.82 -7.87 -4.73
C ALA A 262 -22.48 -8.18 -4.05
N ILE A 263 -22.00 -7.29 -3.17
CA ILE A 263 -20.77 -7.49 -2.39
C ILE A 263 -20.93 -8.67 -1.42
N MET A 264 -22.05 -8.75 -0.70
CA MET A 264 -22.31 -9.85 0.23
C MET A 264 -22.36 -11.20 -0.50
N THR A 265 -23.04 -11.28 -1.64
CA THR A 265 -23.07 -12.51 -2.46
C THR A 265 -21.68 -12.88 -2.95
N LYS A 266 -20.90 -11.92 -3.46
CA LYS A 266 -19.51 -12.15 -3.87
C LYS A 266 -18.64 -12.63 -2.70
N PHE A 267 -18.78 -12.05 -1.52
CA PHE A 267 -18.05 -12.48 -0.32
C PHE A 267 -18.38 -13.92 0.09
N ILE A 268 -19.65 -14.33 -0.08
CA ILE A 268 -20.08 -15.70 0.19
C ILE A 268 -19.55 -16.68 -0.85
N ASP A 269 -19.62 -16.33 -2.13
CA ASP A 269 -19.42 -17.26 -3.25
C ASP A 269 -17.96 -17.34 -3.72
N LEU A 270 -17.16 -16.27 -3.59
CA LEU A 270 -15.80 -16.19 -4.12
C LEU A 270 -14.73 -16.58 -3.08
N SER A 271 -13.54 -16.94 -3.54
CA SER A 271 -12.37 -16.98 -2.67
C SER A 271 -11.98 -15.55 -2.24
N PRO A 272 -11.23 -15.37 -1.12
CA PRO A 272 -10.69 -14.06 -0.74
C PRO A 272 -9.97 -13.37 -1.90
N GLU A 273 -9.17 -14.12 -2.66
CA GLU A 273 -8.39 -13.62 -3.78
C GLU A 273 -9.28 -13.23 -4.97
N ASP A 274 -10.26 -14.06 -5.34
CA ASP A 274 -11.21 -13.78 -6.42
C ASP A 274 -12.17 -12.64 -6.10
N LEU A 275 -12.53 -12.48 -4.82
CA LEU A 275 -13.35 -11.38 -4.33
C LEU A 275 -12.66 -10.05 -4.60
N ILE A 276 -11.39 -9.93 -4.18
CA ILE A 276 -10.61 -8.70 -4.38
C ILE A 276 -10.42 -8.43 -5.86
N ALA A 277 -10.02 -9.43 -6.65
CA ALA A 277 -9.85 -9.28 -8.09
C ALA A 277 -11.14 -8.87 -8.81
N THR A 278 -12.31 -9.31 -8.33
CA THR A 278 -13.61 -8.94 -8.90
C THR A 278 -14.05 -7.53 -8.51
N LEU A 279 -13.72 -7.08 -7.29
CA LEU A 279 -14.03 -5.73 -6.83
C LEU A 279 -13.14 -4.69 -7.51
N GLU A 280 -11.87 -5.02 -7.79
CA GLU A 280 -10.94 -4.17 -8.55
C GLU A 280 -11.35 -4.00 -10.03
N LYS A 281 -12.00 -5.01 -10.61
CA LYS A 281 -12.47 -5.01 -12.00
C LYS A 281 -13.87 -4.42 -12.18
N ALA A 282 -14.63 -4.23 -11.11
CA ALA A 282 -15.93 -3.59 -11.22
C ALA A 282 -15.71 -2.10 -11.50
N PRO A 283 -16.20 -1.54 -12.63
CA PRO A 283 -16.16 -0.10 -12.82
C PRO A 283 -16.94 0.53 -11.66
N ALA A 284 -16.34 1.52 -11.01
CA ALA A 284 -17.02 2.33 -10.01
C ALA A 284 -18.36 2.76 -10.61
N ALA A 285 -19.46 2.22 -10.06
CA ALA A 285 -20.80 2.51 -10.52
C ALA A 285 -20.94 4.04 -10.67
N GLU A 286 -21.38 4.42 -11.85
CA GLU A 286 -21.39 5.78 -12.40
C GLU A 286 -21.73 6.83 -11.33
N LYS A 287 -20.85 7.82 -11.17
CA LYS A 287 -21.22 9.12 -10.61
C LYS A 287 -22.23 9.77 -11.56
N ASN A 288 -23.50 9.37 -11.46
CA ASN A 288 -24.58 10.10 -12.09
C ASN A 288 -24.66 11.47 -11.42
N THR A 289 -24.22 12.43 -12.22
CA THR A 289 -24.26 13.86 -11.95
C THR A 289 -25.64 14.35 -12.37
N GLU A 290 -26.51 14.57 -11.39
CA GLU A 290 -27.73 15.40 -11.49
C GLU A 290 -28.00 15.91 -10.08
N GLY A 291 -28.13 17.19 -9.76
CA GLY A 291 -27.96 18.43 -10.48
C GLY A 291 -28.09 19.52 -9.41
N GLN A 292 -27.10 20.40 -9.28
CA GLN A 292 -27.26 21.63 -8.50
C GLN A 292 -27.18 22.82 -9.45
N THR A 293 -28.37 23.22 -9.91
CA THR A 293 -28.63 24.51 -10.53
C THR A 293 -28.49 25.62 -9.49
N GLY A 294 -27.30 26.25 -9.43
CA GLY A 294 -27.03 27.65 -9.07
C GLY A 294 -27.52 28.22 -7.72
N PRO A 295 -27.25 29.52 -7.43
CA PRO A 295 -26.57 30.51 -8.27
C PRO A 295 -25.30 31.13 -7.65
N LYS A 296 -24.51 31.70 -8.57
CA LYS A 296 -23.54 32.80 -8.44
C LYS A 296 -23.65 33.66 -7.17
N LEU A 297 -22.49 33.90 -6.56
CA LEU A 297 -21.86 35.22 -6.42
C LEU A 297 -20.35 35.06 -6.27
#